data_AF-A0A0H2U152-F1
#
_entry.id   AF-A0A0H2U152-F1
#
_cell.length_a   1.000
_cell.length_b   1.000
_cell.length_c   1.000
_cell.angle_alpha   90.00
_cell.angle_beta   90.00
_cell.angle_gamma   90.00
#
_symmetry.space_group_name_H-M   'P 1'
#
loop_
_entity.id
_entity.type
_entity.pdbx_description
1 polymer ?
#
loop_
_entity_poly.entity_id
_entity_poly.type
_entity_poly.pdbx_seq_one_letter_code
_entity_poly.pdbx_strand_id
1 'polypeptide(L)'
;MTASEADAIAAAVLGEFDKLPSKRKPPIRGNGIHEWVPLSGIVARGGNTASYTCISLATGMKCLPASKVPHANGLILHDWHAEILAIRAFNHFVLEECRNLAMGRLNASEYLRVRSAEEIAQTSSDGWWSGQPFAWREDVSLHMYCSEAPCGDASMELIMAAQEDSTPWEVPLDHGTSSSSPAEGGS
;
A
#
# COMPACT_ATOMS: atom_id res chain seq x y z
N MET A 1 -7.57 -29.39 -9.29
CA MET A 1 -8.14 -28.27 -8.53
C MET A 1 -7.99 -27.04 -9.39
N THR A 2 -9.08 -26.33 -9.70
CA THR A 2 -8.98 -24.99 -10.30
C THR A 2 -8.34 -24.07 -9.26
N ALA A 3 -7.30 -23.33 -9.64
CA ALA A 3 -6.70 -22.33 -8.76
C ALA A 3 -7.79 -21.36 -8.27
N SER A 4 -7.75 -20.98 -6.99
CA SER A 4 -8.71 -20.01 -6.45
C SER A 4 -8.50 -18.64 -7.09
N GLU A 5 -9.49 -17.75 -6.96
CA GLU A 5 -9.33 -16.35 -7.38
C GLU A 5 -8.13 -15.68 -6.69
N ALA A 6 -7.94 -15.94 -5.39
CA ALA A 6 -6.79 -15.45 -4.65
C ALA A 6 -5.45 -15.95 -5.23
N ASP A 7 -5.38 -17.23 -5.62
CA ASP A 7 -4.18 -17.80 -6.25
C ASP A 7 -3.90 -17.14 -7.62
N ALA A 8 -4.94 -16.84 -8.39
CA ALA A 8 -4.79 -16.18 -9.68
C ALA A 8 -4.31 -14.73 -9.54
N ILE A 9 -4.81 -14.00 -8.53
CA ILE A 9 -4.34 -12.65 -8.19
C ILE A 9 -2.87 -12.70 -7.76
N ALA A 10 -2.53 -13.60 -6.84
CA ALA A 10 -1.15 -13.77 -6.37
C ALA A 10 -0.20 -14.14 -7.53
N ALA A 11 -0.60 -15.08 -8.39
CA ALA A 11 0.17 -15.48 -9.56
C ALA A 11 0.39 -14.31 -10.54
N ALA A 12 -0.59 -13.43 -10.73
CA ALA A 12 -0.42 -12.25 -11.57
C ALA A 12 0.65 -11.29 -11.02
N VAL A 13 0.66 -11.04 -9.70
CA VAL A 13 1.67 -10.18 -9.07
C VAL A 13 3.04 -10.82 -9.06
N LEU A 14 3.14 -12.10 -8.66
CA LEU A 14 4.41 -12.83 -8.63
C LEU A 14 5.00 -12.98 -10.03
N GLY A 15 4.17 -13.29 -11.03
CA GLY A 15 4.61 -13.37 -12.42
C GLY A 15 5.13 -12.05 -12.96
N GLU A 16 4.55 -10.91 -12.55
CA GLU A 16 5.06 -9.59 -12.93
C GLU A 16 6.36 -9.24 -12.19
N PHE A 17 6.43 -9.54 -10.90
CA PHE A 17 7.65 -9.40 -10.12
C PHE A 17 8.80 -10.23 -10.70
N ASP A 18 8.51 -11.43 -11.22
CA ASP A 18 9.51 -12.32 -11.79
C ASP A 18 10.16 -11.79 -13.06
N LYS A 19 9.44 -10.99 -13.84
CA LYS A 19 9.97 -10.31 -15.04
C LYS A 19 10.97 -9.20 -14.70
N LEU A 20 11.00 -8.71 -13.47
CA LEU A 20 11.91 -7.63 -13.07
C LEU A 20 13.38 -8.09 -13.11
N PRO A 21 14.32 -7.20 -13.47
CA PRO A 21 15.75 -7.49 -13.38
C PRO A 21 16.17 -7.91 -11.97
N SER A 22 17.16 -8.78 -11.84
CA SER A 22 17.68 -9.26 -10.56
C SER A 22 18.09 -8.15 -9.59
N LYS A 23 18.60 -7.02 -10.10
CA LYS A 23 18.95 -5.84 -9.30
C LYS A 23 17.77 -5.18 -8.56
N ARG A 24 16.53 -5.54 -8.92
CA ARG A 24 15.29 -5.05 -8.28
C ARG A 24 14.70 -6.06 -7.30
N LYS A 25 15.38 -7.18 -7.06
CA LYS A 25 14.94 -8.25 -6.17
C LYS A 25 15.91 -8.37 -4.99
N PRO A 26 15.45 -8.85 -3.82
CA PRO A 26 16.34 -9.14 -2.70
C PRO A 26 17.47 -10.09 -3.13
N PRO A 27 18.74 -9.75 -2.85
CA PRO A 27 19.86 -10.60 -3.19
C PRO A 27 19.99 -11.79 -2.24
N ILE A 28 20.73 -12.79 -2.69
CA ILE A 28 21.26 -13.84 -1.81
C ILE A 28 22.60 -13.33 -1.28
N ARG A 29 22.77 -13.30 0.04
CA ARG A 29 24.03 -12.91 0.69
C ARG A 29 25.13 -13.92 0.40
N GLY A 30 26.39 -13.51 0.55
CA GLY A 30 27.56 -14.38 0.34
C GLY A 30 27.62 -15.61 1.24
N ASN A 31 26.83 -15.65 2.31
CA ASN A 31 26.66 -16.80 3.21
C ASN A 31 25.46 -17.70 2.86
N GLY A 32 24.81 -17.49 1.71
CA GLY A 32 23.67 -18.28 1.24
C GLY A 32 22.30 -17.85 1.82
N ILE A 33 22.25 -16.85 2.69
CA ILE A 33 20.98 -16.36 3.27
C ILE A 33 20.25 -15.50 2.23
N HIS A 34 18.98 -15.83 1.99
CA HIS A 34 18.09 -15.03 1.17
C HIS A 34 17.64 -13.79 1.94
N GLU A 35 17.87 -12.61 1.39
CA GLU A 35 17.17 -11.42 1.87
C GLU A 35 15.69 -11.50 1.45
N TRP A 36 14.81 -10.88 2.24
CA TRP A 36 13.40 -10.79 1.92
C TRP A 36 12.90 -9.38 2.18
N VAL A 37 11.81 -9.03 1.51
CA VAL A 37 11.08 -7.77 1.67
C VAL A 37 9.62 -8.04 1.33
N PRO A 38 8.65 -7.43 2.02
CA PRO A 38 7.25 -7.49 1.60
C PRO A 38 7.09 -7.00 0.16
N LEU A 39 6.27 -7.72 -0.59
CA LEU A 39 5.76 -7.41 -1.91
C LEU A 39 4.25 -7.18 -1.83
N SER A 40 3.78 -6.12 -2.48
CA SER A 40 2.36 -5.85 -2.67
C SER A 40 2.09 -5.43 -4.11
N GLY A 41 0.88 -5.66 -4.60
CA GLY A 41 0.48 -5.29 -5.94
C GLY A 41 -1.03 -5.07 -6.08
N ILE A 42 -1.39 -4.26 -7.07
CA ILE A 42 -2.78 -4.04 -7.47
C ILE A 42 -2.98 -4.73 -8.80
N VAL A 43 -4.05 -5.54 -8.86
CA VAL A 43 -4.41 -6.37 -10.00
C VAL A 43 -5.77 -5.92 -10.50
N ALA A 44 -5.86 -5.61 -11.79
CA ALA A 44 -7.14 -5.41 -12.46
C ALA A 44 -7.61 -6.73 -13.06
N ARG A 45 -8.91 -7.02 -12.90
CA ARG A 45 -9.63 -8.07 -13.61
C ARG A 45 -10.82 -7.42 -14.31
N GLY A 46 -10.82 -7.45 -15.63
CA GLY A 46 -11.86 -6.84 -16.45
C GLY A 46 -11.41 -6.63 -17.89
N GLY A 47 -12.32 -6.21 -18.76
CA GLY A 47 -12.08 -6.11 -20.21
C GLY A 47 -12.35 -7.41 -20.97
N ASN A 48 -11.86 -7.50 -22.20
CA ASN A 48 -12.22 -8.57 -23.16
C ASN A 48 -11.63 -9.96 -22.85
N THR A 49 -10.61 -10.05 -22.00
CA THR A 49 -9.84 -11.29 -21.78
C THR A 49 -10.15 -11.99 -20.46
N ALA A 50 -10.94 -11.37 -19.56
CA ALA A 50 -11.22 -11.85 -18.20
C ALA A 50 -9.95 -12.23 -17.39
N SER A 51 -8.78 -11.74 -17.80
CA SER A 51 -7.48 -12.07 -17.22
C SER A 51 -7.15 -11.16 -16.04
N TYR A 52 -6.40 -11.68 -15.08
CA TYR A 52 -5.80 -10.89 -14.00
C TYR A 52 -4.51 -10.23 -14.48
N THR A 53 -4.47 -8.91 -14.46
CA THR A 53 -3.31 -8.12 -14.89
C THR A 53 -2.79 -7.31 -13.72
N CYS A 54 -1.52 -7.52 -13.34
CA CYS A 54 -0.85 -6.70 -12.34
C CYS A 54 -0.55 -5.31 -12.93
N ILE A 55 -1.23 -4.27 -12.45
CA ILE A 55 -1.11 -2.89 -12.95
C ILE A 55 -0.11 -2.06 -12.15
N SER A 56 0.10 -2.41 -10.88
CA SER A 56 1.17 -1.85 -10.07
C SER A 56 1.67 -2.89 -9.08
N LEU A 57 2.96 -2.82 -8.76
CA LEU A 57 3.57 -3.59 -7.69
C LEU A 57 4.69 -2.78 -7.05
N ALA A 58 4.96 -3.07 -5.79
CA ALA A 58 6.09 -2.50 -5.08
C ALA A 58 6.56 -3.42 -3.96
N THR A 59 7.80 -3.22 -3.56
CA THR A 59 8.37 -3.83 -2.36
C THR A 59 8.76 -2.75 -1.36
N GLY A 60 8.65 -3.03 -0.07
CA GLY A 60 9.02 -2.06 0.95
C GLY A 60 8.62 -2.46 2.37
N MET A 61 9.33 -1.94 3.37
CA MET A 61 9.13 -2.27 4.79
C MET A 61 9.54 -1.16 5.76
N LYS A 62 9.60 0.09 5.31
CA LYS A 62 10.16 1.18 6.10
C LYS A 62 9.23 2.40 6.11
N CYS A 63 9.61 3.41 6.86
CA CYS A 63 9.05 4.75 6.79
C CYS A 63 10.14 5.79 7.04
N LEU A 64 9.85 7.05 6.71
CA LEU A 64 10.68 8.21 7.02
C LEU A 64 10.54 8.52 8.52
N PRO A 65 11.65 8.73 9.26
CA PRO A 65 11.55 9.14 10.66
C PRO A 65 10.73 10.43 10.82
N ALA A 66 9.89 10.49 11.85
CA ALA A 66 9.00 11.63 12.10
C ALA A 66 9.75 12.97 12.15
N SER A 67 10.96 13.00 12.71
CA SER A 67 11.81 14.20 12.78
C SER A 67 12.26 14.74 11.41
N LYS A 68 12.20 13.91 10.37
CA LYS A 68 12.55 14.28 8.98
C LYS A 68 11.35 14.69 8.15
N VAL A 69 10.11 14.39 8.57
CA VAL A 69 8.88 14.75 7.85
C VAL A 69 8.75 16.26 7.60
N PRO A 70 9.03 17.17 8.57
CA PRO A 70 8.96 18.61 8.33
C PRO A 70 9.95 19.10 7.24
N HIS A 71 10.98 18.32 6.95
CA HIS A 71 12.01 18.64 5.96
C HIS A 71 11.73 18.02 4.58
N ALA A 72 10.64 17.26 4.44
CA ALA A 72 10.34 16.52 3.22
C ALA A 72 9.95 17.41 2.04
N ASN A 73 9.28 18.55 2.29
CA ASN A 73 8.87 19.55 1.29
C ASN A 73 8.16 18.95 0.05
N GLY A 74 7.40 17.86 0.23
CA GLY A 74 6.71 17.16 -0.86
C GLY A 74 7.64 16.37 -1.81
N LEU A 75 8.93 16.26 -1.50
CA LEU A 75 9.95 15.61 -2.34
C LEU A 75 10.44 14.26 -1.77
N ILE A 76 10.13 13.95 -0.50
CA ILE A 76 10.56 12.72 0.18
C ILE A 76 9.36 11.82 0.43
N LEU A 77 9.50 10.52 0.17
CA LEU A 77 8.50 9.52 0.52
C LEU A 77 8.47 9.33 2.04
N HIS A 78 7.31 9.56 2.65
CA HIS A 78 7.13 9.39 4.09
C HIS A 78 6.94 7.92 4.47
N ASP A 79 6.25 7.17 3.61
CA ASP A 79 5.95 5.77 3.82
C ASP A 79 6.33 5.02 2.54
N TRP A 80 7.17 4.02 2.73
CA TRP A 80 7.64 3.13 1.69
C TRP A 80 7.46 1.67 2.14
N HIS A 81 6.35 1.37 2.81
CA HIS A 81 5.76 0.04 2.87
C HIS A 81 5.27 -0.39 1.48
N ALA A 82 5.32 -1.69 1.20
CA ALA A 82 5.00 -2.25 -0.10
C ALA A 82 3.58 -1.88 -0.57
N GLU A 83 2.59 -2.03 0.31
CA GLU A 83 1.18 -1.69 0.09
C GLU A 83 0.98 -0.21 -0.27
N ILE A 84 1.66 0.69 0.44
CA ILE A 84 1.54 2.12 0.23
C ILE A 84 2.19 2.53 -1.09
N LEU A 85 3.37 1.99 -1.41
CA LEU A 85 4.02 2.24 -2.68
C LEU A 85 3.22 1.68 -3.87
N ALA A 86 2.61 0.50 -3.73
CA ALA A 86 1.76 -0.08 -4.77
C ALA A 86 0.55 0.82 -5.08
N ILE A 87 -0.09 1.38 -4.05
CA ILE A 87 -1.19 2.36 -4.19
C ILE A 87 -0.69 3.65 -4.86
N ARG A 88 0.48 4.17 -4.46
CA ARG A 88 1.05 5.38 -5.08
C ARG A 88 1.36 5.18 -6.56
N ALA A 89 1.94 4.03 -6.92
CA ALA A 89 2.21 3.65 -8.30
C ALA A 89 0.90 3.48 -9.09
N PHE A 90 -0.13 2.90 -8.47
CA PHE A 90 -1.46 2.77 -9.06
C PHE A 90 -2.11 4.14 -9.31
N ASN A 91 -2.02 5.09 -8.38
CA ASN A 91 -2.53 6.45 -8.61
C ASN A 91 -1.85 7.12 -9.81
N HIS A 92 -0.53 6.93 -9.98
CA HIS A 92 0.18 7.41 -11.16
C HIS A 92 -0.33 6.75 -12.44
N PHE A 93 -0.54 5.43 -12.43
CA PHE A 93 -1.14 4.69 -13.56
C PHE A 93 -2.52 5.25 -13.93
N VAL A 94 -3.42 5.44 -12.96
CA VAL A 94 -4.77 5.99 -13.20
C VAL A 94 -4.71 7.39 -13.80
N LEU A 95 -3.84 8.26 -13.28
CA LEU A 95 -3.67 9.62 -13.80
C LEU A 95 -3.13 9.61 -15.24
N GLU A 96 -2.22 8.68 -15.55
CA GLU A 96 -1.67 8.54 -16.89
C GLU A 96 -2.72 8.01 -17.88
N GLU A 97 -3.55 7.05 -17.49
CA GLU A 97 -4.70 6.58 -18.29
C GLU A 97 -5.69 7.72 -18.58
N CYS A 98 -6.08 8.48 -17.53
CA CYS A 98 -6.92 9.67 -17.68
C CYS A 98 -6.31 10.70 -18.63
N ARG A 99 -5.00 10.97 -18.49
CA ARG A 99 -4.27 11.92 -19.33
C ARG A 99 -4.26 11.48 -20.79
N ASN A 100 -4.03 10.19 -21.04
CA ASN A 100 -3.99 9.65 -22.39
C ASN A 100 -5.36 9.68 -23.07
N LEU A 101 -6.45 9.41 -22.33
CA LEU A 101 -7.81 9.61 -22.82
C LEU A 101 -8.11 11.09 -23.10
N ALA A 102 -7.79 12.00 -22.16
CA ALA A 102 -8.03 13.43 -22.31
C ALA A 102 -7.32 14.04 -23.53
N MET A 103 -6.10 13.55 -23.82
CA MET A 103 -5.30 14.01 -24.95
C MET A 103 -5.62 13.29 -26.26
N GLY A 104 -6.58 12.37 -26.29
CA GLY A 104 -6.92 11.58 -27.48
C GLY A 104 -5.79 10.65 -27.95
N ARG A 105 -4.86 10.29 -27.06
CA ARG A 105 -3.76 9.35 -27.37
C ARG A 105 -4.19 7.90 -27.32
N LEU A 106 -5.25 7.63 -26.56
CA LEU A 106 -5.95 6.36 -26.53
C LEU A 106 -7.35 6.58 -27.05
N ASN A 107 -7.76 5.77 -28.04
CA ASN A 107 -9.14 5.75 -28.52
C ASN A 107 -10.08 5.14 -27.47
N ALA A 108 -9.58 4.17 -26.68
CA ALA A 108 -10.27 3.56 -25.56
C ALA A 108 -9.23 3.05 -24.55
N SER A 109 -9.55 3.14 -23.25
CA SER A 109 -8.80 2.49 -22.18
C SER A 109 -9.44 1.14 -21.87
N GLU A 110 -8.62 0.15 -21.52
CA GLU A 110 -9.08 -1.15 -21.02
C GLU A 110 -9.71 -1.05 -19.63
N TYR A 111 -9.46 0.06 -18.92
CA TYR A 111 -9.75 0.21 -17.50
C TYR A 111 -10.75 1.34 -17.22
N LEU A 112 -10.58 2.46 -17.92
CA LEU A 112 -11.34 3.69 -17.68
C LEU A 112 -12.25 4.04 -18.87
N ARG A 113 -13.31 4.77 -18.59
CA ARG A 113 -14.18 5.40 -19.59
C ARG A 113 -14.39 6.87 -19.28
N VAL A 114 -14.63 7.66 -20.32
CA VAL A 114 -15.10 9.04 -20.16
C VAL A 114 -16.57 8.99 -19.73
N ARG A 115 -16.93 9.80 -18.74
CA ARG A 115 -18.32 9.94 -18.32
C ARG A 115 -19.12 10.75 -19.35
N SER A 116 -20.39 10.38 -19.49
CA SER A 116 -21.38 11.15 -20.25
C SER A 116 -21.65 12.51 -19.59
N ALA A 117 -22.19 13.44 -20.37
CA ALA A 117 -22.55 14.77 -19.86
C ALA A 117 -23.61 14.69 -18.75
N GLU A 118 -24.52 13.72 -18.86
CA GLU A 118 -25.58 13.45 -17.90
C GLU A 118 -25.00 12.97 -16.56
N GLU A 119 -24.05 12.04 -16.58
CA GLU A 119 -23.37 11.57 -15.36
C GLU A 119 -22.57 12.71 -14.68
N ILE A 120 -21.89 13.54 -15.47
CA ILE A 120 -21.14 14.69 -14.95
C ILE A 120 -22.09 15.70 -14.28
N ALA A 121 -23.21 16.02 -14.93
CA ALA A 121 -24.20 16.95 -14.39
C ALA A 121 -24.80 16.46 -13.06
N GLN A 122 -25.03 15.15 -12.91
CA GLN A 122 -25.53 14.56 -11.66
C GLN A 122 -24.52 14.65 -10.52
N THR A 123 -23.22 14.45 -10.80
CA THR A 123 -22.16 14.51 -9.76
C THR A 123 -21.79 15.92 -9.30
N SER A 124 -22.26 16.95 -10.01
CA SER A 124 -21.89 18.36 -9.77
C SER A 124 -22.84 19.09 -8.83
N SER A 125 -23.87 18.42 -8.27
CA SER A 125 -24.91 19.02 -7.43
C SER A 125 -24.39 19.66 -6.13
N ASP A 126 -23.22 19.22 -5.66
CA ASP A 126 -22.72 19.56 -4.32
C ASP A 126 -21.76 20.77 -4.34
N GLY A 127 -21.59 21.41 -5.51
CA GLY A 127 -20.90 22.71 -5.67
C GLY A 127 -19.39 22.75 -5.42
N TRP A 128 -18.80 21.69 -4.86
CA TRP A 128 -17.36 21.64 -4.53
C TRP A 128 -16.49 21.21 -5.73
N TRP A 129 -16.94 20.23 -6.51
CA TRP A 129 -16.12 19.57 -7.51
C TRP A 129 -16.79 19.57 -8.88
N SER A 130 -16.20 20.30 -9.84
CA SER A 130 -16.63 20.31 -11.23
C SER A 130 -16.26 18.98 -11.90
N GLY A 131 -17.19 18.02 -11.88
CA GLY A 131 -17.25 16.86 -12.77
C GLY A 131 -16.06 15.92 -12.73
N GLN A 132 -16.17 14.78 -12.05
CA GLN A 132 -15.21 13.67 -12.20
C GLN A 132 -15.37 13.12 -13.65
N PRO A 133 -14.46 13.42 -14.60
CA PRO A 133 -14.74 13.23 -16.03
C PRO A 133 -14.50 11.80 -16.48
N PHE A 134 -13.87 10.98 -15.64
CA PHE A 134 -13.57 9.58 -15.89
C PHE A 134 -14.22 8.69 -14.83
N ALA A 135 -14.58 7.48 -15.23
CA ALA A 135 -15.01 6.40 -14.36
C ALA A 135 -14.24 5.13 -14.70
N TRP A 136 -14.14 4.21 -13.75
CA TRP A 136 -13.81 2.82 -14.08
C TRP A 136 -14.92 2.25 -14.97
N ARG A 137 -14.53 1.36 -15.88
CA ARG A 137 -15.51 0.56 -16.60
C ARG A 137 -16.20 -0.41 -15.64
N GLU A 138 -17.45 -0.72 -15.92
CA GLU A 138 -18.31 -1.55 -15.07
C GLU A 138 -17.85 -3.01 -14.99
N ASP A 139 -17.09 -3.46 -15.99
CA ASP A 139 -16.53 -4.80 -16.08
C ASP A 139 -15.16 -4.92 -15.39
N VAL A 140 -14.66 -3.86 -14.77
CA VAL A 140 -13.34 -3.83 -14.10
C VAL A 140 -13.50 -3.93 -12.59
N SER A 141 -12.83 -4.93 -12.03
CA SER A 141 -12.62 -5.12 -10.60
C SER A 141 -11.14 -4.95 -10.26
N LEU A 142 -10.87 -4.37 -9.10
CA LEU A 142 -9.52 -4.14 -8.61
C LEU A 142 -9.28 -4.97 -7.36
N HIS A 143 -8.13 -5.62 -7.30
CA HIS A 143 -7.75 -6.52 -6.22
C HIS A 143 -6.39 -6.10 -5.70
N MET A 144 -6.22 -6.15 -4.39
CA MET A 144 -4.94 -5.88 -3.75
C MET A 144 -4.36 -7.17 -3.19
N TYR A 145 -3.10 -7.43 -3.51
CA TYR A 145 -2.31 -8.50 -2.95
C TYR A 145 -1.24 -7.90 -2.04
N CYS A 146 -1.08 -8.49 -0.86
CA CYS A 146 0.06 -8.28 0.02
C CYS A 146 0.62 -9.65 0.40
N SER A 147 1.93 -9.83 0.24
CA SER A 147 2.64 -11.07 0.63
C SER A 147 2.67 -11.30 2.15
N GLU A 148 2.53 -10.23 2.92
CA GLU A 148 2.42 -10.22 4.37
C GLU A 148 1.21 -9.38 4.76
N ALA A 149 0.64 -9.64 5.94
CA ALA A 149 -0.43 -8.79 6.46
C ALA A 149 0.07 -7.35 6.65
N PRO A 150 -0.73 -6.33 6.29
CA PRO A 150 -0.33 -4.94 6.45
C PRO A 150 -0.05 -4.64 7.92
N CYS A 151 0.96 -3.82 8.18
CA CYS A 151 1.41 -3.55 9.54
C CYS A 151 0.32 -2.85 10.37
N GLY A 152 0.23 -3.20 11.64
CA GLY A 152 -0.79 -2.68 12.56
C GLY A 152 -1.78 -3.77 12.94
N ASP A 153 -3.05 -3.40 13.05
CA ASP A 153 -4.10 -4.26 13.60
C ASP A 153 -4.24 -5.60 12.85
N ALA A 154 -4.14 -5.57 11.51
CA ALA A 154 -4.22 -6.77 10.68
C ALA A 154 -3.09 -7.79 10.92
N SER A 155 -1.93 -7.33 11.38
CA SER A 155 -0.80 -8.21 11.75
C SER A 155 -0.81 -8.64 13.21
N MET A 156 -1.59 -7.98 14.08
CA MET A 156 -1.55 -8.23 15.52
C MET A 156 -1.98 -9.66 15.86
N GLU A 157 -3.09 -10.14 15.29
CA GLU A 157 -3.56 -11.51 15.52
C GLU A 157 -2.55 -12.56 15.04
N LEU A 158 -1.91 -12.33 13.89
CA LEU A 158 -0.88 -13.23 13.35
C LEU A 158 0.37 -13.26 14.23
N ILE A 159 0.81 -12.10 14.73
CA ILE A 159 1.94 -11.99 15.64
C ILE A 159 1.63 -12.70 16.97
N MET A 160 0.43 -12.47 17.52
CA MET A 160 -0.01 -13.13 18.76
C MET A 160 -0.09 -14.65 18.60
N ALA A 161 -0.63 -15.12 17.48
CA ALA A 161 -0.70 -16.55 17.17
C ALA A 161 0.67 -17.21 16.95
N ALA A 162 1.69 -16.42 16.57
CA ALA A 162 3.05 -16.89 16.34
C ALA A 162 3.94 -16.88 17.60
N GLN A 163 3.47 -16.32 18.72
CA GLN A 163 4.23 -16.31 19.98
C GLN A 163 4.16 -17.68 20.67
N GLU A 164 5.33 -18.21 21.08
CA GLU A 164 5.40 -19.41 21.92
C GLU A 164 4.92 -19.14 23.36
N ASP A 165 5.10 -17.90 23.83
CA ASP A 165 4.63 -17.42 25.13
C ASP A 165 4.08 -15.99 24.96
N SER A 166 2.78 -15.84 25.20
CA SER A 166 2.06 -14.57 25.11
C SER A 166 1.80 -13.97 26.50
N THR A 167 2.51 -14.38 27.54
CA THR A 167 2.36 -13.79 28.87
C THR A 167 2.75 -12.31 28.84
N PRO A 168 1.86 -11.40 29.28
CA PRO A 168 2.19 -9.97 29.36
C PRO A 168 3.37 -9.75 30.30
N TRP A 169 4.25 -8.79 29.97
CA TRP A 169 5.32 -8.37 30.87
C TRP A 169 4.77 -7.87 32.20
N GLU A 170 5.41 -8.27 33.30
CA GLU A 170 5.09 -7.72 34.62
C GLU A 170 5.39 -6.22 34.64
N VAL A 171 4.39 -5.42 35.01
CA VAL A 171 4.55 -3.97 35.15
C VAL A 171 5.41 -3.72 36.40
N PRO A 172 6.55 -3.04 36.30
CA PRO A 172 7.35 -2.71 37.48
C PRO A 172 6.52 -1.92 38.48
N LEU A 173 6.53 -2.34 39.75
CA LEU A 173 5.88 -1.61 40.83
C LEU A 173 6.57 -0.24 41.00
N ASP A 174 5.80 0.84 41.00
CA ASP A 174 6.29 2.18 41.30
C ASP A 174 6.97 2.17 42.67
N HIS A 175 8.31 2.27 42.69
CA HIS A 175 9.05 2.50 43.91
C HIS A 175 8.82 3.95 44.34
N GLY A 176 7.82 4.12 45.22
CA GLY A 176 7.45 5.40 45.82
C GLY A 176 8.68 6.19 46.28
N THR A 177 8.74 7.44 45.84
CA THR A 177 9.78 8.40 46.21
C THR A 177 9.71 8.66 47.71
N SER A 178 10.73 8.23 48.46
CA SER A 178 10.90 8.61 49.85
C SER A 178 11.12 10.13 49.94
N SER A 179 10.14 10.85 50.47
CA SER A 179 10.24 12.29 50.75
C SER A 179 11.32 12.55 51.80
N SER A 180 12.44 13.14 51.40
CA SER A 180 13.39 13.78 52.32
C SER A 180 12.92 15.20 52.62
N SER A 181 12.54 15.48 53.86
CA SER A 181 12.26 16.83 54.35
C SER A 181 13.57 17.63 54.48
N PRO A 182 13.63 18.92 54.09
CA PRO A 182 14.78 19.77 54.37
C PRO A 182 14.71 20.31 55.81
N ALA A 183 15.87 20.33 56.49
CA ALA A 183 16.07 20.96 57.78
C ALA A 183 16.08 22.49 57.65
N GLU A 184 15.31 23.19 58.48
CA GLU A 184 15.37 24.64 58.66
C GLU A 184 16.64 25.02 59.43
N GLY A 185 17.46 25.89 58.84
CA GLY A 185 18.61 26.52 59.46
C GLY A 185 18.20 27.75 60.27
N GLY A 186 18.68 27.82 61.51
CA GLY A 186 18.58 29.02 62.35
C GLY A 186 19.86 29.85 62.28
N SER A 187 19.69 31.15 62.02
CA SER A 187 20.29 32.32 62.69
C SER A 187 20.05 33.57 61.84
#